data_AF-A0A945BHR5-F1
#
_entry.id   AF-A0A945BHR5-F1
#
_cell.length_a   1.000
_cell.length_b   1.000
_cell.length_c   1.000
_cell.angle_alpha   90.00
_cell.angle_beta   90.00
_cell.angle_gamma   90.00
#
_symmetry.space_group_name_H-M   'P 1'
#
loop_
_entity.id
_entity.type
_entity.pdbx_description
1 polymer ?
#
loop_
_entity_poly.entity_id
_entity_poly.type
_entity_poly.pdbx_seq_one_letter_code
_entity_poly.pdbx_strand_id
1 'polypeptide(L)' 'MKPFPFVAALLLVTFAPAKTHGELRAGAVKVDMTPLVLPVIRNGGFIEASDSKVVDPLHARCLVLDDR' A
#
# COMPACT_ATOMS: atom_id res chain seq x y z
N MET A 1 -2.53 -15.67 56.98
CA MET A 1 -3.31 -15.34 55.77
C MET A 1 -2.66 -16.07 54.61
N LYS A 2 -3.35 -17.02 53.96
CA LYS A 2 -2.73 -17.92 52.97
C LYS A 2 -2.42 -17.14 51.68
N PRO A 3 -1.19 -17.11 51.16
CA PRO A 3 -0.80 -16.33 49.97
C PRO A 3 -1.32 -16.92 48.65
N PHE A 4 -1.94 -18.11 48.70
CA PHE A 4 -2.39 -18.89 47.56
C PHE A 4 -3.28 -18.15 46.53
N PRO A 5 -4.32 -17.39 46.92
CA PRO A 5 -5.14 -16.68 45.95
C PRO A 5 -4.40 -15.51 45.29
N PHE A 6 -3.41 -14.94 45.99
CA PHE A 6 -2.60 -13.83 45.49
C PHE A 6 -1.62 -14.29 44.42
N VAL A 7 -0.96 -15.44 44.65
CA VAL A 7 -0.07 -16.07 43.67
C VAL A 7 -0.84 -16.53 42.43
N ALA A 8 -2.03 -17.12 42.61
CA ALA A 8 -2.89 -17.53 41.52
C ALA A 8 -3.39 -16.34 40.68
N ALA A 9 -3.77 -15.22 41.32
CA ALA A 9 -4.17 -14.01 40.62
C ALA A 9 -3.00 -13.36 39.85
N LEU A 10 -1.80 -13.35 40.43
CA LEU A 10 -0.60 -12.82 39.77
C LEU A 10 -0.23 -13.63 38.52
N LEU A 11 -0.30 -14.97 38.61
CA LEU A 11 -0.09 -15.86 37.46
C LEU A 11 -1.14 -15.61 36.36
N LEU A 12 -2.40 -15.35 36.71
CA LEU A 12 -3.46 -15.10 35.72
C LEU A 12 -3.24 -13.80 34.94
N VAL A 13 -2.72 -12.75 35.58
CA VAL A 13 -2.42 -11.46 34.94
C VAL A 13 -1.22 -11.57 33.98
N THR A 14 -0.21 -12.37 34.32
CA THR A 14 0.97 -12.54 33.45
C THR A 14 0.69 -13.30 32.15
N PHE A 15 -0.38 -14.09 32.09
CA PHE A 15 -0.77 -14.87 30.91
C PHE A 15 -1.93 -14.27 30.11
N ALA A 16 -2.36 -13.04 30.44
CA ALA A 16 -3.39 -12.37 29.67
C ALA A 16 -2.85 -12.05 28.25
N PRO A 17 -3.53 -12.47 27.16
CA PRO A 17 -3.08 -12.17 25.81
C PRO A 17 -3.15 -10.67 25.55
N ALA A 18 -2.03 -10.07 25.15
CA ALA A 18 -2.00 -8.68 24.70
C ALA A 18 -2.69 -8.56 23.34
N LYS A 19 -3.60 -7.60 23.21
CA LYS A 19 -4.24 -7.28 21.93
C LYS A 19 -3.20 -6.55 21.06
N THR A 20 -2.73 -7.20 20.01
CA THR A 20 -1.87 -6.55 19.01
C THR A 20 -2.74 -6.06 17.85
N HIS A 21 -2.54 -4.81 17.43
CA HIS A 21 -3.12 -4.30 16.19
C HIS A 21 -2.09 -4.56 15.08
N GLY A 22 -2.46 -5.35 14.08
CA GLY A 22 -1.60 -5.71 12.94
C GLY A 22 -2.36 -5.61 11.62
N GLU A 23 -3.33 -4.71 11.56
CA GLU A 23 -4.19 -4.56 10.38
C GLU A 23 -3.47 -3.73 9.31
N LEU A 24 -2.91 -4.39 8.30
CA LEU A 24 -2.43 -3.70 7.12
C LEU A 24 -3.62 -3.32 6.22
N ARG A 25 -3.78 -2.03 5.97
CA ARG A 25 -4.72 -1.47 5.02
C ARG A 25 -3.99 -1.21 3.70
N ALA A 26 -4.66 -1.53 2.60
CA ALA A 26 -4.12 -1.29 1.26
C ALA A 26 -5.17 -0.65 0.36
N GLY A 27 -4.73 0.28 -0.48
CA GLY A 27 -5.51 0.87 -1.55
C GLY A 27 -4.77 0.72 -2.88
N ALA A 28 -5.49 0.36 -3.94
CA ALA A 28 -4.92 0.26 -5.29
C ALA A 28 -5.75 1.08 -6.27
N VAL A 29 -5.08 1.80 -7.17
CA VAL A 29 -5.75 2.59 -8.21
C VAL A 29 -4.98 2.52 -9.53
N LYS A 30 -5.73 2.54 -10.63
CA LYS A 30 -5.25 2.65 -12.00
C LYS A 30 -5.90 3.87 -12.63
N VAL A 31 -5.09 4.81 -13.14
CA VAL A 31 -5.55 6.06 -13.76
C VAL A 31 -5.07 6.08 -15.21
N ASP A 32 -5.96 6.41 -16.15
CA ASP A 32 -5.61 6.66 -17.55
C ASP A 32 -4.81 7.96 -17.66
N MET A 33 -3.63 7.85 -18.26
CA MET A 33 -2.66 8.92 -18.50
C MET A 33 -2.37 9.07 -20.00
N THR A 34 -3.23 8.52 -20.86
CA THR A 34 -3.09 8.61 -22.32
C THR A 34 -3.16 10.07 -22.77
N PRO A 35 -2.21 10.56 -23.59
CA PRO A 35 -2.23 11.93 -24.08
C PRO A 35 -3.52 12.25 -24.85
N LEU A 36 -4.15 13.37 -24.50
CA LEU A 36 -5.38 13.83 -25.13
C LEU A 36 -5.13 14.55 -26.47
N VAL A 37 -3.92 15.06 -26.67
CA VAL A 37 -3.53 15.81 -27.87
C VAL A 37 -2.26 15.20 -28.45
N LEU A 38 -2.25 15.04 -29.77
CA LEU A 38 -1.16 14.49 -30.56
C LEU A 38 -0.80 15.48 -31.69
N PRO A 39 0.45 15.46 -32.21
CA PRO A 39 1.54 14.57 -31.84
C PRO A 39 2.19 14.95 -30.50
N VAL A 40 2.85 13.97 -29.88
CA VAL A 40 3.62 14.17 -28.63
C VAL A 40 5.04 13.63 -28.78
N ILE A 41 5.99 14.22 -28.06
CA ILE A 41 7.38 13.76 -28.03
C ILE A 41 7.44 12.34 -27.46
N ARG A 42 8.10 11.44 -28.20
CA ARG A 42 8.44 10.10 -27.72
C ARG A 42 9.73 10.17 -26.90
N ASN A 43 9.59 9.95 -25.59
CA ASN A 43 10.73 9.88 -24.67
C ASN A 43 11.49 8.56 -24.81
N GLY A 44 12.81 8.59 -24.54
CA GLY A 44 13.67 7.38 -24.45
C GLY A 44 14.49 7.02 -25.69
N GLY A 45 14.42 7.81 -26.77
CA GLY A 45 15.29 7.67 -27.95
C GLY A 45 16.58 8.49 -27.85
N PHE A 46 17.60 8.14 -28.64
CA PHE A 46 18.82 8.96 -28.79
C PHE A 46 18.57 10.20 -29.65
N ILE A 47 17.77 10.04 -30.71
CA ILE A 47 17.29 11.13 -31.56
C ILE A 47 15.85 11.43 -31.16
N GLU A 48 15.51 12.72 -31.11
CA GLU A 48 14.14 13.17 -30.86
C GLU A 48 13.18 12.57 -31.91
N ALA A 49 12.03 12.13 -31.43
CA ALA A 49 10.94 11.66 -32.28
C ALA A 49 9.61 12.08 -31.67
N SER A 50 8.58 12.15 -32.52
CA SER A 50 7.19 12.38 -32.11
C SER A 50 6.29 11.27 -32.62
N ASP A 51 5.25 10.94 -31.87
CA ASP A 51 4.22 9.99 -32.28
C ASP A 51 2.85 10.67 -32.38
N SER A 52 2.11 10.32 -33.44
CA SER A 52 0.78 10.86 -33.75
C SER A 52 -0.34 9.85 -33.54
N LYS A 53 -0.05 8.70 -32.91
CA LYS A 53 -1.02 7.67 -32.56
C LYS A 53 -0.72 7.07 -31.19
N VAL A 54 -1.77 6.64 -30.50
CA VAL A 54 -1.67 5.81 -29.29
C VAL A 54 -1.69 4.35 -29.73
N VAL A 55 -0.66 3.58 -29.35
CA VAL A 55 -0.61 2.13 -29.62
C VAL A 55 -1.35 1.35 -28.55
N ASP A 56 -1.15 1.72 -27.28
CA ASP A 56 -1.86 1.19 -26.11
C ASP A 56 -2.08 2.35 -25.11
N PRO A 57 -3.21 2.39 -24.36
CA PRO A 57 -3.44 3.41 -23.36
C PRO A 57 -2.38 3.41 -22.25
N LEU A 58 -1.90 4.60 -21.88
CA LEU A 58 -0.94 4.74 -20.80
C LEU A 58 -1.65 4.76 -19.46
N HIS A 59 -1.14 4.04 -18.47
CA HIS A 59 -1.74 4.03 -17.13
C HIS A 59 -0.74 4.27 -16.02
N ALA A 60 -1.04 5.23 -15.15
CA ALA A 60 -0.40 5.32 -13.84
C ALA A 60 -1.06 4.33 -12.89
N ARG A 61 -0.25 3.61 -12.12
CA ARG A 61 -0.70 2.66 -11.10
C ARG A 61 -0.12 3.07 -9.76
N CYS A 62 -0.96 3.11 -8.74
CA CYS A 62 -0.53 3.43 -7.38
C CYS A 62 -1.05 2.35 -6.43
N LEU A 63 -0.16 1.97 -5.50
CA LEU A 63 -0.44 1.09 -4.38
C LEU A 63 -0.10 1.88 -3.11
N VAL A 64 -1.09 2.09 -2.25
CA VAL A 64 -0.93 2.75 -0.95
C VAL A 64 -1.09 1.69 0.13
N LEU A 65 -0.19 1.71 1.10
CA LEU A 65 -0.19 0.83 2.27
C LEU A 65 -0.23 1.70 3.52
N ASP A 66 -1.04 1.31 4.50
CA ASP A 66 -1.22 1.98 5.79
C ASP A 66 -1.30 0.89 6.86
N ASP A 67 -0.42 0.92 7.85
CA ASP A 67 -0.30 -0.11 8.89
C ASP A 67 -0.96 0.25 10.21
N ARG A 68 -1.53 1.46 10.34
CA ARG A 68 -2.20 2.04 11.52
C ARG A 68 -1.66 1.65 12.91
#